data_AF-A0A7K6CMH7-F1
#
_entry.id   AF-A0A7K6CMH7-F1
#
_cell.length_a   1.000
_cell.length_b   1.000
_cell.length_c   1.000
_cell.angle_alpha   90.00
_cell.angle_beta   90.00
_cell.angle_gamma   90.00
#
_symmetry.space_group_name_H-M   'P 1'
#
loop_
_entity.id
_entity.type
_entity.pdbx_description
1 polymer ?
#
loop_
_entity_poly.entity_id
_entity_poly.type
_entity_poly.pdbx_seq_one_letter_code
_entity_poly.pdbx_strand_id
1 'polypeptide(L)'
;QRRVYRTTTHVPQELGQIMDSETFEKSRLYQLDKSTFSFWSGLYSEVEGTMILLWGGIPFLWKLSGQISGHAGFGPEYEIVQSLIFLLLATLFSAVTGLPWSLYNTFVIEEKHGFNQQTVGFFFKDAIKKFVVTQCILLPVTSLLLYIIKIGGDYFFIYAWLFTLVVSLVLVTIYADYIAPLFDKFIPLPEGELKQQIETMAKSIDFPLTKVYVVEGSKRSSHSNAYFYGFFKNKRIVLFDTLLEDYSALNKEPAEGEDGENEETKSKTKNKKQGCKNEEVLAVLGHELGHWKLGHTVKNIIISQVSYYKLFFFWSI
;
A
#
# COMPACT_ATOMS: atom_id res chain seq x y z
N GLN A 1 -16.33 -4.75 16.89
CA GLN A 1 -16.17 -3.44 16.20
C GLN A 1 -17.48 -2.82 15.70
N ARG A 2 -18.16 -3.39 14.69
CA ARG A 2 -19.36 -2.76 14.08
C ARG A 2 -20.46 -2.34 15.07
N ARG A 3 -20.69 -3.13 16.12
CA ARG A 3 -21.63 -2.78 17.21
C ARG A 3 -21.25 -1.46 17.87
N VAL A 4 -19.97 -1.23 18.15
CA VAL A 4 -19.44 0.02 18.74
C VAL A 4 -19.79 1.22 17.87
N TYR A 5 -19.55 1.13 16.55
CA TYR A 5 -19.92 2.19 15.61
C TYR A 5 -21.42 2.49 15.56
N ARG A 6 -22.27 1.49 15.86
CA ARG A 6 -23.73 1.67 15.92
C ARG A 6 -24.22 2.21 17.26
N THR A 7 -23.60 1.81 18.36
CA THR A 7 -24.06 2.13 19.71
C THR A 7 -23.48 3.43 20.25
N THR A 8 -22.25 3.77 19.89
CA THR A 8 -21.57 4.97 20.39
C THR A 8 -21.88 6.13 19.45
N THR A 9 -23.02 6.80 19.66
CA THR A 9 -23.52 7.91 18.83
C THR A 9 -23.12 9.30 19.35
N HIS A 10 -22.50 9.35 20.53
CA HIS A 10 -22.04 10.59 21.14
C HIS A 10 -20.57 10.45 21.51
N VAL A 11 -19.85 11.58 21.53
CA VAL A 11 -18.45 11.64 21.93
C VAL A 11 -18.35 11.17 23.40
N PRO A 12 -17.57 10.12 23.70
CA PRO A 12 -17.29 9.72 25.07
C PRO A 12 -16.64 10.85 25.86
N GLN A 13 -16.87 10.91 27.17
CA GLN A 13 -16.38 11.99 28.02
C GLN A 13 -14.84 12.11 27.97
N GLU A 14 -14.15 10.98 27.83
CA GLU A 14 -12.70 10.87 27.72
C GLU A 14 -12.14 11.50 26.43
N LEU A 15 -12.98 11.63 25.39
CA LEU A 15 -12.59 12.15 24.08
C LEU A 15 -13.13 13.58 23.82
N GLY A 16 -13.85 14.17 24.78
CA GLY A 16 -14.53 15.47 24.59
C GLY A 16 -13.60 16.64 24.25
N GLN A 17 -12.32 16.57 24.65
CA GLN A 17 -11.30 17.58 24.31
C GLN A 17 -10.54 17.27 23.01
N ILE A 18 -10.70 16.06 22.45
CA ILE A 18 -9.92 15.56 21.32
C ILE A 18 -10.70 15.68 20.01
N MET A 19 -12.02 15.47 20.05
CA MET A 19 -12.84 15.42 18.84
C MET A 19 -14.18 16.13 19.02
N ASP A 20 -14.51 17.01 18.08
CA ASP A 20 -15.82 17.64 18.03
C ASP A 20 -16.91 16.66 17.55
N SER A 21 -18.17 16.93 17.91
CA SER A 21 -19.30 16.05 17.61
C SER A 21 -19.53 15.83 16.11
N GLU A 22 -19.21 16.82 15.27
CA GLU A 22 -19.38 16.72 13.82
C GLU A 22 -18.35 15.75 13.21
N THR A 23 -17.08 15.91 13.59
CA THR A 23 -15.98 15.05 13.17
C THR A 23 -16.13 13.63 13.70
N PHE A 24 -16.65 13.49 14.93
CA PHE A 24 -17.00 12.20 15.50
C PHE A 24 -18.04 11.48 14.65
N GLU A 25 -19.14 12.16 14.29
CA GLU A 25 -20.21 11.56 13.50
C GLU A 25 -19.74 11.22 12.07
N LYS A 26 -18.98 12.11 11.42
CA LYS A 26 -18.34 11.83 10.11
C LYS A 26 -17.47 10.57 10.18
N SER A 27 -16.60 10.49 11.18
CA SER A 27 -15.72 9.34 11.41
C SER A 27 -16.52 8.06 11.66
N ARG A 28 -17.58 8.14 12.48
CA ARG A 28 -18.46 7.01 12.80
C ARG A 28 -19.17 6.47 11.55
N LEU A 29 -19.73 7.35 10.73
CA LEU A 29 -20.39 6.98 9.48
C LEU A 29 -19.41 6.37 8.46
N TYR A 30 -18.22 6.97 8.30
CA TYR A 30 -17.15 6.43 7.45
C TYR A 30 -16.76 5.01 7.87
N GLN A 31 -16.51 4.80 9.15
CA GLN A 31 -16.14 3.48 9.67
C GLN A 31 -17.29 2.46 9.59
N LEU A 32 -18.55 2.91 9.69
CA LEU A 32 -19.72 2.04 9.55
C LEU A 32 -19.92 1.57 8.09
N ASP A 33 -19.71 2.45 7.12
CA ASP A 33 -19.73 2.12 5.70
C ASP A 33 -18.61 1.15 5.34
N LYS A 34 -17.37 1.44 5.76
CA LYS A 34 -16.22 0.51 5.59
C LYS A 34 -16.46 -0.84 6.24
N SER A 35 -17.04 -0.86 7.44
CA SER A 35 -17.35 -2.11 8.14
C SER A 35 -18.41 -2.93 7.39
N THR A 36 -19.38 -2.28 6.75
CA THR A 36 -20.42 -2.97 5.98
C THR A 36 -19.85 -3.49 4.67
N PHE A 37 -19.02 -2.71 3.98
CA PHE A 37 -18.28 -3.14 2.80
C PHE A 37 -17.37 -4.33 3.09
N SER A 38 -16.56 -4.25 4.15
CA SER A 38 -15.63 -5.33 4.55
C SER A 38 -16.35 -6.63 4.88
N PHE A 39 -17.57 -6.58 5.41
CA PHE A 39 -18.38 -7.78 5.65
C PHE A 39 -18.78 -8.45 4.34
N TRP A 40 -19.32 -7.67 3.39
CA TRP A 40 -19.78 -8.21 2.11
C TRP A 40 -18.65 -8.68 1.20
N SER A 41 -17.55 -7.93 1.13
CA SER A 41 -16.37 -8.34 0.37
C SER A 41 -15.74 -9.60 0.98
N GLY A 42 -15.65 -9.67 2.30
CA GLY A 42 -15.15 -10.86 3.00
C GLY A 42 -16.03 -12.09 2.77
N LEU A 43 -17.36 -11.94 2.85
CA LEU A 43 -18.31 -13.02 2.56
C LEU A 43 -18.19 -13.49 1.10
N TYR A 44 -18.08 -12.56 0.15
CA TYR A 44 -17.87 -12.90 -1.24
C TYR A 44 -16.57 -13.69 -1.43
N SER A 45 -15.45 -13.22 -0.87
CA SER A 45 -14.16 -13.91 -0.97
C SER A 45 -14.20 -15.33 -0.38
N GLU A 46 -14.91 -15.52 0.73
CA GLU A 46 -15.08 -16.85 1.34
C GLU A 46 -15.91 -17.79 0.45
N VAL A 47 -17.02 -17.28 -0.12
CA VAL A 47 -17.86 -18.04 -1.04
C VAL A 47 -17.10 -18.36 -2.33
N GLU A 48 -16.39 -17.40 -2.92
CA GLU A 48 -15.57 -17.59 -4.11
C GLU A 48 -14.51 -18.67 -3.87
N GLY A 49 -13.74 -18.57 -2.78
CA GLY A 49 -12.74 -19.56 -2.40
C GLY A 49 -13.35 -20.96 -2.19
N THR A 50 -14.48 -21.03 -1.47
CA THR A 50 -15.20 -22.29 -1.24
C THR A 50 -15.66 -22.94 -2.54
N MET A 51 -16.23 -22.15 -3.46
CA MET A 51 -16.72 -22.65 -4.75
C MET A 51 -15.57 -23.10 -5.66
N ILE A 52 -14.45 -22.37 -5.68
CA ILE A 52 -13.24 -22.76 -6.41
C ILE A 52 -12.73 -24.11 -5.91
N LEU A 53 -12.76 -24.36 -4.60
CA LEU A 53 -12.34 -25.64 -4.03
C LEU A 53 -13.33 -26.77 -4.36
N LEU A 54 -14.63 -26.55 -4.15
CA LEU A 54 -15.67 -27.58 -4.37
C LEU A 54 -15.78 -28.03 -5.82
N TRP A 55 -15.60 -27.13 -6.78
CA TRP A 55 -15.69 -27.44 -8.21
C TRP A 55 -14.35 -27.68 -8.90
N GLY A 56 -13.24 -27.70 -8.15
CA GLY A 56 -11.92 -27.97 -8.71
C GLY A 56 -11.44 -26.89 -9.68
N GLY A 57 -11.71 -25.61 -9.36
CA GLY A 57 -11.29 -24.46 -10.15
C GLY A 57 -9.76 -24.37 -10.33
N ILE A 58 -8.99 -24.79 -9.31
CA ILE A 58 -7.52 -24.84 -9.40
C ILE A 58 -7.06 -25.89 -10.45
N PRO A 59 -7.47 -27.18 -10.37
CA PRO A 59 -7.21 -28.16 -11.42
C PRO A 59 -7.70 -27.74 -12.82
N PHE A 60 -8.86 -27.09 -12.91
CA PHE A 60 -9.38 -26.56 -14.17
C PHE A 60 -8.43 -25.53 -14.77
N LEU A 61 -8.01 -24.54 -13.97
CA LEU A 61 -7.10 -23.49 -14.41
C LEU A 61 -5.73 -24.05 -14.79
N TRP A 62 -5.24 -25.06 -14.07
CA TRP A 62 -4.01 -25.77 -14.42
C TRP A 62 -4.09 -26.46 -15.78
N LYS A 63 -5.20 -27.16 -16.07
CA LYS A 63 -5.43 -27.80 -17.38
C LYS A 63 -5.54 -26.77 -18.51
N LEU A 64 -6.26 -25.67 -18.27
CA LEU A 64 -6.37 -24.57 -19.23
C LEU A 64 -4.98 -23.97 -19.54
N SER A 65 -4.14 -23.82 -18.52
CA SER A 65 -2.77 -23.32 -18.68
C SER A 65 -1.93 -24.26 -19.55
N GLY A 66 -2.07 -25.57 -19.37
CA GLY A 66 -1.42 -26.59 -20.20
C GLY A 66 -1.93 -26.58 -21.65
N GLN A 67 -3.23 -26.36 -21.87
CA GLN A 67 -3.78 -26.20 -23.22
C GLN A 67 -3.19 -24.98 -23.92
N ILE A 68 -3.13 -23.82 -23.25
CA ILE A 68 -2.52 -22.60 -23.82
C ILE A 68 -1.04 -22.81 -24.13
N SER A 69 -0.30 -23.43 -23.20
CA SER A 69 1.10 -23.82 -23.40
C SER A 69 1.29 -24.70 -24.64
N GLY A 70 0.45 -25.73 -24.78
CA GLY A 70 0.51 -26.67 -25.90
C GLY A 70 0.24 -26.02 -27.26
N HIS A 71 -0.71 -25.07 -27.33
CA HIS A 71 -0.95 -24.31 -28.58
C HIS A 71 0.24 -23.42 -28.97
N ALA A 72 1.06 -23.00 -28.00
CA ALA A 72 2.29 -22.25 -28.24
C ALA A 72 3.50 -23.17 -28.54
N GLY A 73 3.31 -24.49 -28.64
CA GLY A 73 4.37 -25.47 -28.93
C GLY A 73 5.13 -25.97 -27.71
N PHE A 74 4.71 -25.62 -26.49
CA PHE A 74 5.31 -26.09 -25.25
C PHE A 74 4.48 -27.24 -24.66
N GLY A 75 4.96 -28.47 -24.84
CA GLY A 75 4.33 -29.67 -24.32
C GLY A 75 4.34 -29.76 -22.78
N PRO A 76 3.74 -30.83 -22.21
CA PRO A 76 3.64 -31.03 -20.76
C PRO A 76 4.99 -31.19 -20.06
N GLU A 77 6.06 -31.48 -20.80
CA GLU A 77 7.45 -31.51 -20.29
C GLU A 77 7.94 -30.14 -19.80
N TYR A 78 7.35 -29.04 -20.29
CA TYR A 78 7.69 -27.67 -19.89
C TYR A 78 6.86 -27.21 -18.68
N GLU A 79 6.94 -27.94 -17.56
CA GLU A 79 6.14 -27.69 -16.36
C GLU A 79 6.31 -26.27 -15.78
N ILE A 80 7.51 -25.68 -15.89
CA ILE A 80 7.76 -24.30 -15.46
C ILE A 80 6.95 -23.33 -16.33
N VAL A 81 6.90 -23.52 -17.65
CA VAL A 81 6.13 -22.66 -18.55
C VAL A 81 4.64 -22.74 -18.24
N GLN A 82 4.12 -23.96 -18.03
CA GLN A 82 2.73 -24.16 -17.60
C GLN A 82 2.45 -23.48 -16.25
N SER A 83 3.37 -23.58 -15.28
CA SER A 83 3.27 -22.89 -13.99
C SER A 83 3.22 -21.37 -14.11
N LEU A 84 4.03 -20.78 -15.01
CA LEU A 84 4.01 -19.33 -15.26
C LEU A 84 2.70 -18.87 -15.90
N ILE A 85 2.17 -19.62 -16.86
CA ILE A 85 0.86 -19.35 -17.47
C ILE A 85 -0.23 -19.47 -16.41
N PHE A 86 -0.19 -20.51 -15.57
CA PHE A 86 -1.12 -20.68 -14.46
C PHE A 86 -1.10 -19.49 -13.50
N LEU A 87 0.08 -19.02 -13.09
CA LEU A 87 0.21 -17.85 -12.22
C LEU A 87 -0.32 -16.57 -12.87
N LEU A 88 -0.03 -16.36 -14.16
CA LEU A 88 -0.56 -15.21 -14.90
C LEU A 88 -2.09 -15.23 -14.93
N LEU A 89 -2.70 -16.38 -15.25
CA LEU A 89 -4.16 -16.52 -15.30
C LEU A 89 -4.80 -16.42 -13.92
N ALA A 90 -4.18 -17.00 -12.89
CA ALA A 90 -4.69 -16.96 -11.53
C ALA A 90 -4.68 -15.52 -10.97
N THR A 91 -3.57 -14.79 -11.18
CA THR A 91 -3.47 -13.39 -10.76
C THR A 91 -4.35 -12.47 -11.60
N LEU A 92 -4.53 -12.76 -12.90
CA LEU A 92 -5.49 -12.05 -13.75
C LEU A 92 -6.93 -12.27 -13.27
N PHE A 93 -7.30 -13.51 -12.98
CA PHE A 93 -8.62 -13.86 -12.42
C PHE A 93 -8.86 -13.08 -11.13
N SER A 94 -7.91 -13.12 -10.18
CA SER A 94 -8.00 -12.37 -8.93
C SER A 94 -8.10 -10.85 -9.13
N ALA A 95 -7.35 -10.29 -10.09
CA ALA A 95 -7.43 -8.87 -10.41
C ALA A 95 -8.81 -8.49 -10.97
N VAL A 96 -9.41 -9.35 -11.80
CA VAL A 96 -10.74 -9.13 -12.39
C VAL A 96 -11.83 -9.28 -11.33
N THR A 97 -11.80 -10.29 -10.47
CA THR A 97 -12.83 -10.49 -9.44
C THR A 97 -12.71 -9.47 -8.31
N GLY A 98 -11.51 -8.95 -8.05
CA GLY A 98 -11.27 -7.85 -7.11
C GLY A 98 -11.66 -6.47 -7.63
N LEU A 99 -11.70 -6.27 -8.95
CA LEU A 99 -11.94 -4.96 -9.58
C LEU A 99 -13.28 -4.30 -9.18
N PRO A 100 -14.44 -5.01 -9.17
CA PRO A 100 -15.71 -4.42 -8.73
C PRO A 100 -15.66 -3.90 -7.28
N TRP A 101 -15.02 -4.64 -6.38
CA TRP A 101 -14.86 -4.25 -4.98
C TRP A 101 -13.97 -3.02 -4.84
N SER A 102 -12.87 -2.96 -5.59
CA SER A 102 -11.99 -1.80 -5.59
C SER A 102 -12.67 -0.56 -6.16
N LEU A 103 -13.45 -0.70 -7.25
CA LEU A 103 -14.22 0.41 -7.82
C LEU A 103 -15.26 0.93 -6.83
N TYR A 104 -16.01 0.04 -6.19
CA TYR A 104 -17.01 0.43 -5.19
C TYR A 104 -16.36 1.14 -4.00
N ASN A 105 -15.25 0.62 -3.47
CA ASN A 105 -14.55 1.26 -2.37
C ASN A 105 -14.07 2.68 -2.76
N THR A 106 -13.41 2.84 -3.91
CA THR A 106 -12.84 4.13 -4.32
C THR A 106 -13.90 5.14 -4.75
N PHE A 107 -14.82 4.77 -5.64
CA PHE A 107 -15.75 5.70 -6.28
C PHE A 107 -17.12 5.79 -5.60
N VAL A 108 -17.41 4.96 -4.59
CA VAL A 108 -18.64 5.06 -3.79
C VAL A 108 -18.31 5.39 -2.35
N ILE A 109 -17.48 4.60 -1.67
CA ILE A 109 -17.20 4.82 -0.23
C ILE A 109 -16.27 6.02 -0.04
N GLU A 110 -15.07 5.99 -0.62
CA GLU A 110 -14.10 7.07 -0.45
C GLU A 110 -14.62 8.38 -1.07
N GLU A 111 -15.33 8.32 -2.20
CA GLU A 111 -16.00 9.49 -2.80
C GLU A 111 -17.08 10.08 -1.88
N LYS A 112 -17.98 9.26 -1.32
CA LYS A 112 -19.04 9.71 -0.40
C LYS A 112 -18.47 10.43 0.83
N HIS A 113 -17.30 10.01 1.29
CA HIS A 113 -16.63 10.59 2.47
C HIS A 113 -15.57 11.64 2.10
N GLY A 114 -15.47 12.05 0.83
CA GLY A 114 -14.61 13.14 0.37
C GLY A 114 -13.11 12.81 0.34
N PHE A 115 -12.75 11.52 0.40
CA PHE A 115 -11.35 11.08 0.39
C PHE A 115 -10.80 10.81 -1.01
N ASN A 116 -11.64 10.39 -1.96
CA ASN A 116 -11.18 10.10 -3.32
C ASN A 116 -10.81 11.39 -4.07
N GLN A 117 -9.68 11.36 -4.77
CA GLN A 117 -9.21 12.45 -5.64
C GLN A 117 -8.86 11.95 -7.05
N GLN A 118 -9.09 10.65 -7.32
CA GLN A 118 -8.73 10.00 -8.57
C GLN A 118 -9.90 10.01 -9.55
N THR A 119 -9.58 10.13 -10.84
CA THR A 119 -10.53 9.86 -11.92
C THR A 119 -10.54 8.38 -12.28
N VAL A 120 -11.63 7.91 -12.89
CA VAL A 120 -11.75 6.52 -13.39
C VAL A 120 -10.64 6.18 -14.37
N GLY A 121 -10.26 7.11 -15.25
CA GLY A 121 -9.15 6.91 -16.19
C GLY A 121 -7.79 6.76 -15.50
N PHE A 122 -7.52 7.55 -14.46
CA PHE A 122 -6.31 7.39 -13.64
C PHE A 122 -6.30 6.03 -12.93
N PHE A 123 -7.43 5.64 -12.34
CA PHE A 123 -7.59 4.37 -11.62
C PHE A 123 -7.26 3.17 -12.50
N PHE A 124 -7.85 3.06 -13.70
CA PHE A 124 -7.59 1.94 -14.61
C PHE A 124 -6.15 1.94 -15.14
N LYS A 125 -5.62 3.12 -15.49
CA LYS A 125 -4.22 3.25 -15.91
C LYS A 125 -3.27 2.77 -14.81
N ASP A 126 -3.56 3.12 -13.57
CA ASP A 126 -2.77 2.70 -12.41
C ASP A 126 -2.90 1.19 -12.14
N ALA A 127 -4.11 0.64 -12.22
CA ALA A 127 -4.37 -0.79 -12.05
C ALA A 127 -3.62 -1.64 -13.09
N ILE A 128 -3.69 -1.26 -14.37
CA ILE A 128 -2.98 -1.96 -15.45
C ILE A 128 -1.47 -1.88 -15.24
N LYS A 129 -0.95 -0.69 -14.94
CA LYS A 129 0.49 -0.49 -14.68
C LYS A 129 0.97 -1.32 -13.49
N LYS A 130 0.20 -1.37 -12.39
CA LYS A 130 0.49 -2.21 -11.21
C LYS A 130 0.51 -3.69 -11.57
N PHE A 131 -0.48 -4.15 -12.33
CA PHE A 131 -0.54 -5.53 -12.79
C PHE A 131 0.68 -5.89 -13.64
N VAL A 132 1.00 -5.09 -14.66
CA VAL A 132 2.15 -5.34 -15.55
C VAL A 132 3.47 -5.37 -14.78
N VAL A 133 3.75 -4.36 -13.96
CA VAL A 133 4.99 -4.32 -13.15
C VAL A 133 5.06 -5.53 -12.21
N THR A 134 3.94 -5.94 -11.62
CA THR A 134 3.87 -7.14 -10.78
C THR A 134 4.23 -8.39 -11.57
N GLN A 135 3.67 -8.59 -12.76
CA GLN A 135 3.99 -9.76 -13.60
C GLN A 135 5.45 -9.78 -14.06
N CYS A 136 6.01 -8.62 -14.43
CA CYS A 136 7.41 -8.49 -14.83
C CYS A 136 8.40 -8.91 -13.73
N ILE A 137 8.01 -8.78 -12.46
CA ILE A 137 8.84 -9.21 -11.31
C ILE A 137 8.49 -10.65 -10.92
N LEU A 138 7.20 -10.96 -10.81
CA LEU A 138 6.70 -12.24 -10.30
C LEU A 138 7.12 -13.42 -11.18
N LEU A 139 6.94 -13.32 -12.49
CA LEU A 139 7.17 -14.46 -13.39
C LEU A 139 8.66 -14.87 -13.45
N PRO A 140 9.64 -13.96 -13.60
CA PRO A 140 11.06 -14.34 -13.57
C PRO A 140 11.53 -14.82 -12.19
N VAL A 141 11.05 -14.21 -11.11
CA VAL A 141 11.41 -14.66 -9.75
C VAL A 141 10.88 -16.07 -9.51
N THR A 142 9.64 -16.33 -9.92
CA THR A 142 9.00 -17.63 -9.71
C THR A 142 9.60 -18.71 -10.59
N SER A 143 9.97 -18.40 -11.84
CA SER A 143 10.63 -19.38 -12.72
C SER A 143 11.96 -19.85 -12.14
N LEU A 144 12.77 -18.92 -11.60
CA LEU A 144 14.04 -19.24 -10.93
C LEU A 144 13.81 -20.02 -9.63
N LEU A 145 12.82 -19.63 -8.83
CA LEU A 145 12.47 -20.35 -7.60
C LEU A 145 12.07 -21.80 -7.90
N LEU A 146 11.18 -22.01 -8.87
CA LEU A 146 10.75 -23.36 -9.29
C LEU A 146 11.92 -24.18 -9.84
N TYR A 147 12.85 -23.54 -10.56
CA TYR A 147 14.06 -24.21 -11.03
C TYR A 147 14.97 -24.64 -9.88
N ILE A 148 15.20 -23.77 -8.89
CA ILE A 148 15.99 -24.08 -7.67
C ILE A 148 15.37 -25.26 -6.91
N ILE A 149 14.05 -25.27 -6.77
CA ILE A 149 13.31 -26.36 -6.16
C ILE A 149 13.56 -27.68 -6.89
N LYS A 150 13.44 -27.68 -8.22
CA LYS A 150 13.59 -28.89 -9.05
C LYS A 150 14.99 -29.49 -9.01
N ILE A 151 16.04 -28.66 -8.87
CA ILE A 151 17.44 -29.12 -8.88
C ILE A 151 18.03 -29.31 -7.48
N GLY A 152 17.42 -28.75 -6.43
CA GLY A 152 18.04 -28.59 -5.12
C GLY A 152 18.17 -29.85 -4.26
N GLY A 153 17.60 -31.00 -4.68
CA GLY A 153 17.64 -32.27 -3.95
C GLY A 153 17.00 -32.19 -2.55
N ASP A 154 17.41 -33.05 -1.61
CA ASP A 154 16.83 -33.13 -0.26
C ASP A 154 16.94 -31.83 0.55
N TYR A 155 17.87 -30.95 0.19
CA TYR A 155 18.12 -29.66 0.84
C TYR A 155 17.64 -28.47 0.00
N PHE A 156 16.75 -28.67 -0.98
CA PHE A 156 16.24 -27.61 -1.85
C PHE A 156 15.70 -26.40 -1.05
N PHE A 157 15.12 -26.67 0.12
CA PHE A 157 14.48 -25.66 0.98
C PHE A 157 15.45 -24.60 1.50
N ILE A 158 16.73 -24.95 1.71
CA ILE A 158 17.77 -24.01 2.12
C ILE A 158 18.08 -23.04 0.97
N TYR A 159 18.25 -23.57 -0.25
CA TYR A 159 18.52 -22.76 -1.44
C TYR A 159 17.33 -21.88 -1.81
N ALA A 160 16.10 -22.41 -1.71
CA ALA A 160 14.86 -21.66 -1.94
C ALA A 160 14.69 -20.51 -0.93
N TRP A 161 14.95 -20.78 0.36
CA TRP A 161 14.94 -19.75 1.39
C TRP A 161 16.01 -18.68 1.14
N LEU A 162 17.25 -19.07 0.85
CA LEU A 162 18.33 -18.11 0.58
C LEU A 162 18.03 -17.26 -0.66
N PHE A 163 17.49 -17.87 -1.71
CA PHE A 163 17.07 -17.16 -2.92
C PHE A 163 15.98 -16.13 -2.61
N THR A 164 14.91 -16.51 -1.89
CA THR A 164 13.83 -15.59 -1.53
C THR A 164 14.29 -14.49 -0.58
N LEU A 165 15.26 -14.75 0.30
CA LEU A 165 15.93 -13.73 1.12
C LEU A 165 16.65 -12.71 0.24
N VAL A 166 17.48 -13.17 -0.71
CA VAL A 166 18.22 -12.28 -1.62
C VAL A 166 17.27 -11.46 -2.48
N VAL A 167 16.25 -12.09 -3.07
CA VAL A 167 15.23 -11.39 -3.86
C VAL A 167 14.51 -10.34 -3.03
N SER A 168 14.12 -10.67 -1.78
CA SER A 168 13.46 -9.72 -0.88
C SER A 168 14.34 -8.51 -0.58
N LEU A 169 15.63 -8.73 -0.28
CA LEU A 169 16.57 -7.64 -0.03
C LEU A 169 16.77 -6.76 -1.27
N VAL A 170 16.91 -7.36 -2.45
CA VAL A 170 17.02 -6.63 -3.72
C VAL A 170 15.76 -5.81 -3.96
N LEU A 171 14.56 -6.40 -3.87
CA LEU A 171 13.29 -5.71 -4.10
C LEU A 171 13.08 -4.55 -3.15
N VAL A 172 13.31 -4.72 -1.84
CA VAL A 172 13.21 -3.63 -0.86
C VAL A 172 14.22 -2.52 -1.17
N THR A 173 15.42 -2.86 -1.65
CA THR A 173 16.46 -1.88 -1.99
C THR A 173 16.09 -1.06 -3.23
N ILE A 174 15.60 -1.71 -4.30
CA ILE A 174 15.26 -1.03 -5.55
C ILE A 174 13.88 -0.38 -5.53
N TYR A 175 13.00 -0.76 -4.60
CA TYR A 175 11.59 -0.35 -4.59
C TYR A 175 11.43 1.16 -4.67
N ALA A 176 12.09 1.91 -3.81
CA ALA A 176 11.86 3.35 -3.70
C ALA A 176 12.47 4.16 -4.85
N ASP A 177 13.54 3.65 -5.49
CA ASP A 177 14.26 4.36 -6.55
C ASP A 177 13.73 4.01 -7.95
N TYR A 178 13.21 2.79 -8.14
CA TYR A 178 12.85 2.28 -9.46
C TYR A 178 11.39 1.86 -9.60
N ILE A 179 10.74 1.45 -8.50
CA ILE A 179 9.35 0.94 -8.55
C ILE A 179 8.37 2.04 -8.16
N ALA A 180 8.52 2.63 -6.97
CA ALA A 180 7.62 3.67 -6.46
C ALA A 180 7.48 4.89 -7.41
N PRO A 181 8.56 5.41 -8.04
CA PRO A 181 8.46 6.55 -8.96
C PRO A 181 7.68 6.25 -10.25
N LEU A 182 7.44 4.97 -10.58
CA LEU A 182 6.55 4.61 -11.69
C LEU A 182 5.09 4.93 -11.36
N PHE A 183 4.73 4.94 -10.08
CA PHE A 183 3.36 5.11 -9.60
C PHE A 183 3.08 6.53 -9.12
N ASP A 184 4.04 7.14 -8.44
CA ASP A 184 3.87 8.40 -7.73
C ASP A 184 5.01 9.37 -8.01
N LYS A 185 4.72 10.68 -7.90
CA LYS A 185 5.71 11.73 -8.12
C LYS A 185 6.39 12.07 -6.80
N PHE A 186 7.72 11.94 -6.78
CA PHE A 186 8.56 12.30 -5.65
C PHE A 186 9.34 13.57 -5.96
N ILE A 187 9.21 14.57 -5.10
CA ILE A 187 9.89 15.88 -5.24
C ILE A 187 10.72 16.09 -3.98
N PRO A 188 11.98 16.56 -4.07
CA PRO A 188 12.75 16.93 -2.88
C PRO A 188 11.99 17.97 -2.04
N LEU A 189 12.01 17.83 -0.72
CA LEU A 189 11.43 18.82 0.18
C LEU A 189 12.14 20.18 -0.06
N PRO A 190 11.39 21.27 -0.30
CA PRO A 190 11.99 22.59 -0.49
C PRO A 190 12.82 23.04 0.72
N GLU A 191 13.77 23.95 0.47
CA GLU A 191 14.50 24.59 1.57
C GLU A 191 13.54 25.41 2.43
N GLY A 192 13.65 25.26 3.75
CA GLY A 192 12.78 25.94 4.71
C GLY A 192 13.00 25.46 6.14
N GLU A 193 12.23 26.03 7.06
CA GLU A 193 12.32 25.74 8.50
C GLU A 193 12.11 24.24 8.81
N LEU A 194 11.07 23.63 8.22
CA LEU A 194 10.76 22.21 8.42
C LEU A 194 11.94 21.31 8.04
N LYS A 195 12.57 21.56 6.89
CA LYS A 195 13.71 20.75 6.43
C LYS A 195 14.89 20.85 7.40
N GLN A 196 15.22 22.06 7.87
CA GLN A 196 16.31 22.28 8.83
C GLN A 196 16.03 21.58 10.17
N GLN A 197 14.78 21.63 10.64
CA GLN A 197 14.39 20.95 11.87
C GLN A 197 14.47 19.42 11.74
N ILE A 198 14.06 18.86 10.60
CA ILE A 198 14.20 17.43 10.30
C ILE A 198 15.67 17.01 10.27
N GLU A 199 16.54 17.78 9.62
CA GLU A 199 17.97 17.50 9.56
C GLU A 199 18.62 17.58 10.96
N THR A 200 18.22 18.55 11.77
CA THR A 200 18.68 18.70 13.15
C THR A 200 18.25 17.52 14.03
N MET A 201 16.98 17.09 13.91
CA MET A 201 16.46 15.91 14.61
C MET A 201 17.15 14.62 14.16
N ALA A 202 17.35 14.42 12.86
CA ALA A 202 18.06 13.26 12.34
C ALA A 202 19.49 13.21 12.89
N LYS A 203 20.19 14.35 12.91
CA LYS A 203 21.54 14.46 13.44
C LYS A 203 21.62 14.19 14.95
N SER A 204 20.62 14.61 15.73
CA SER A 204 20.64 14.42 17.19
C SER A 204 20.56 12.94 17.63
N ILE A 205 20.08 12.06 16.75
CA ILE A 205 19.96 10.61 17.02
C ILE A 205 20.92 9.75 16.16
N ASP A 206 21.85 10.39 15.44
CA ASP A 206 22.76 9.79 14.47
C ASP A 206 22.05 9.04 13.32
N PHE A 207 20.86 9.50 12.93
CA PHE A 207 20.17 8.95 11.78
C PHE A 207 20.87 9.42 10.49
N PRO A 208 21.36 8.51 9.62
CA PRO A 208 22.12 8.86 8.43
C PRO A 208 21.19 9.35 7.30
N LEU A 209 20.52 10.48 7.53
CA LEU A 209 19.63 11.12 6.59
C LEU A 209 20.40 11.62 5.38
N THR A 210 19.98 11.19 4.20
CA THR A 210 20.57 11.62 2.92
C THR A 210 19.66 12.61 2.20
N LYS A 211 18.35 12.34 2.12
CA LYS A 211 17.38 13.18 1.42
C LYS A 211 16.00 13.09 2.08
N VAL A 212 15.24 14.17 1.97
CA VAL A 212 13.82 14.25 2.34
C VAL A 212 13.01 14.51 1.08
N TYR A 213 11.98 13.70 0.85
CA TYR A 213 11.08 13.79 -0.29
C TYR A 213 9.66 14.06 0.16
N VAL A 214 8.92 14.77 -0.68
CA VAL A 214 7.46 14.88 -0.63
C VAL A 214 6.88 14.05 -1.77
N VAL A 215 5.93 13.18 -1.44
CA VAL A 215 5.16 12.40 -2.44
C VAL A 215 3.81 13.05 -2.65
N GLU A 216 3.41 13.21 -3.92
CA GLU A 216 2.11 13.77 -4.32
C GLU A 216 0.99 12.74 -4.11
N GLY A 217 0.68 12.47 -2.84
CA GLY A 217 -0.37 11.54 -2.41
C GLY A 217 -1.78 12.11 -2.64
N SER A 218 -1.92 13.43 -2.64
CA SER A 218 -3.17 14.15 -2.92
C SER A 218 -3.81 13.78 -4.26
N LYS A 219 -3.02 13.39 -5.27
CA LYS A 219 -3.52 12.89 -6.55
C LYS A 219 -4.35 11.62 -6.41
N ARG A 220 -4.13 10.87 -5.32
CA ARG A 220 -4.81 9.62 -5.01
C ARG A 220 -5.94 9.80 -4.01
N SER A 221 -5.64 10.46 -2.91
CA SER A 221 -6.57 10.64 -1.80
C SER A 221 -6.11 11.74 -0.86
N SER A 222 -7.01 12.26 -0.03
CA SER A 222 -6.66 13.16 1.08
C SER A 222 -6.06 12.46 2.32
N HIS A 223 -5.85 11.13 2.28
CA HIS A 223 -5.17 10.41 3.37
C HIS A 223 -3.71 10.85 3.50
N SER A 224 -3.23 10.91 4.74
CA SER A 224 -1.89 11.39 5.11
C SER A 224 -1.03 10.27 5.68
N ASN A 225 0.27 10.30 5.37
CA ASN A 225 1.24 9.35 5.92
C ASN A 225 2.68 9.91 5.86
N ALA A 226 3.59 9.31 6.60
CA ALA A 226 5.02 9.53 6.53
C ALA A 226 5.75 8.20 6.71
N TYR A 227 6.88 8.02 6.04
CA TYR A 227 7.71 6.84 6.23
C TYR A 227 9.17 7.13 5.91
N PHE A 228 10.06 6.27 6.38
CA PHE A 228 11.47 6.28 5.97
C PHE A 228 11.83 4.96 5.31
N TYR A 229 12.85 4.99 4.46
CA TYR A 229 13.38 3.80 3.80
C TYR A 229 14.89 3.91 3.59
N GLY A 230 15.46 2.84 3.05
CA GLY A 230 16.86 2.75 2.67
C GLY A 230 17.66 1.83 3.59
N PHE A 231 18.86 1.47 3.16
CA PHE A 231 19.75 0.55 3.87
C PHE A 231 21.02 1.26 4.34
N PHE A 232 21.54 0.80 5.48
CA PHE A 232 22.80 1.30 6.06
C PHE A 232 22.85 2.83 6.16
N LYS A 233 23.82 3.44 5.46
CA LYS A 233 24.11 4.89 5.50
C LYS A 233 23.31 5.72 4.52
N ASN A 234 22.42 5.11 3.72
CA ASN A 234 21.61 5.82 2.75
C ASN A 234 20.13 5.73 3.17
N LYS A 235 19.74 6.56 4.14
CA LYS A 235 18.37 6.63 4.62
C LYS A 235 17.67 7.87 4.07
N ARG A 236 16.40 7.71 3.72
CA ARG A 236 15.58 8.77 3.15
C ARG A 236 14.23 8.82 3.85
N ILE A 237 13.70 10.02 3.97
CA ILE A 237 12.37 10.28 4.54
C ILE A 237 11.43 10.67 3.40
N VAL A 238 10.21 10.15 3.44
CA VAL A 238 9.11 10.52 2.54
C VAL A 238 7.94 11.01 3.35
N LEU A 239 7.47 12.20 3.01
CA LEU A 239 6.30 12.84 3.59
C LEU A 239 5.21 12.90 2.52
N PHE A 240 3.97 12.57 2.86
CA PHE A 240 2.85 12.83 1.97
C PHE A 240 2.57 14.33 1.95
N ASP A 241 2.28 14.90 0.79
CA ASP A 241 1.89 16.31 0.68
C ASP A 241 0.65 16.63 1.51
N THR A 242 -0.30 15.69 1.62
CA THR A 242 -1.50 15.79 2.47
C THR A 242 -1.21 15.90 3.97
N LEU A 243 -0.05 15.41 4.43
CA LEU A 243 0.40 15.54 5.82
C LEU A 243 0.90 16.96 6.13
N LEU A 244 1.33 17.70 5.11
CA LEU A 244 1.98 19.00 5.27
C LEU A 244 0.99 20.12 5.01
N GLU A 245 0.59 20.87 6.05
CA GLU A 245 -0.44 21.92 5.92
C GLU A 245 -0.08 22.95 4.82
N ASP A 246 1.18 23.42 4.80
CA ASP A 246 1.65 24.43 3.84
C ASP A 246 1.96 23.89 2.43
N TYR A 247 2.13 22.57 2.28
CA TYR A 247 2.57 21.95 1.02
C TYR A 247 1.49 21.12 0.34
N SER A 248 0.41 20.78 1.06
CA SER A 248 -0.75 20.06 0.55
C SER A 248 -1.33 20.76 -0.67
N ALA A 249 -1.36 20.04 -1.80
CA ALA A 249 -1.96 20.55 -3.03
C ALA A 249 -3.45 20.88 -2.86
N LEU A 250 -4.14 20.19 -1.94
CA LEU A 250 -5.56 20.41 -1.63
C LEU A 250 -5.81 21.67 -0.78
N ASN A 251 -4.75 22.26 -0.18
CA ASN A 251 -4.86 23.50 0.60
C ASN A 251 -4.57 24.77 -0.21
N LYS A 252 -4.05 24.63 -1.44
CA LYS A 252 -3.78 25.75 -2.33
C LYS A 252 -5.09 26.15 -3.02
N GLU A 253 -5.56 27.37 -2.75
CA GLU A 253 -6.75 27.91 -3.42
C GLU A 253 -6.53 27.93 -4.95
N PRO A 254 -7.57 27.69 -5.77
CA PRO A 254 -7.46 27.87 -7.21
C PRO A 254 -7.01 29.30 -7.49
N ALA A 255 -6.02 29.46 -8.37
CA ALA A 255 -5.63 30.77 -8.87
C ALA A 255 -6.88 31.52 -9.35
N GLU A 256 -7.04 32.75 -8.86
CA GLU A 256 -8.16 33.66 -9.10
C GLU A 256 -8.80 33.49 -10.48
N GLY A 257 -9.99 32.90 -10.51
CA GLY A 257 -10.96 33.06 -11.57
C GLY A 257 -12.02 34.03 -11.08
N GLU A 258 -12.11 35.19 -11.72
CA GLU A 258 -13.16 36.18 -11.54
C GLU A 258 -14.53 35.51 -11.59
N ASP A 259 -15.30 35.59 -10.51
CA ASP A 259 -16.70 36.07 -10.54
C ASP A 259 -17.27 36.12 -9.12
N GLY A 260 -17.92 37.24 -8.83
CA GLY A 260 -18.27 37.67 -7.48
C GLY A 260 -19.59 37.14 -6.93
N GLU A 261 -19.76 37.56 -5.67
CA GLU A 261 -21.00 37.77 -4.92
C GLU A 261 -21.59 36.62 -4.07
N ASN A 262 -21.64 36.94 -2.77
CA ASN A 262 -22.58 36.51 -1.73
C ASN A 262 -22.45 35.12 -1.08
N GLU A 263 -21.52 34.99 -0.12
CA GLU A 263 -21.65 34.07 1.04
C GLU A 263 -21.16 34.70 2.36
N GLU A 264 -21.56 35.94 2.68
CA GLU A 264 -21.28 36.58 3.97
C GLU A 264 -22.19 36.10 5.10
N THR A 265 -22.17 34.81 5.46
CA THR A 265 -22.53 34.34 6.83
C THR A 265 -22.15 32.89 7.16
N LYS A 266 -21.38 32.20 6.32
CA LYS A 266 -20.86 30.84 6.59
C LYS A 266 -19.33 30.72 6.55
N SER A 267 -18.60 31.84 6.51
CA SER A 267 -17.16 31.83 6.21
C SER A 267 -16.23 31.37 7.36
N LYS A 268 -16.67 31.38 8.63
CA LYS A 268 -15.78 31.04 9.76
C LYS A 268 -15.51 29.53 9.94
N THR A 269 -16.36 28.65 9.42
CA THR A 269 -16.21 27.19 9.62
C THR A 269 -15.49 26.49 8.45
N LYS A 270 -15.31 27.16 7.30
CA LYS A 270 -14.68 26.60 6.09
C LYS A 270 -13.14 26.60 6.10
N ASN A 271 -12.49 27.14 7.14
CA ASN A 271 -11.02 27.32 7.19
C ASN A 271 -10.22 26.16 7.82
N LYS A 272 -10.84 25.01 8.13
CA LYS A 272 -10.08 23.84 8.60
C LYS A 272 -9.34 23.20 7.42
N LYS A 273 -8.10 23.64 7.19
CA LYS A 273 -7.16 23.05 6.23
C LYS A 273 -6.69 21.68 6.72
N GLN A 274 -6.35 20.79 5.80
CA GLN A 274 -5.82 19.47 6.15
C GLN A 274 -4.32 19.52 6.42
N GLY A 275 -3.79 18.52 7.11
CA GLY A 275 -2.37 18.39 7.41
C GLY A 275 -1.98 18.89 8.79
N CYS A 276 -0.70 18.79 9.08
CA CYS A 276 -0.07 19.11 10.35
C CYS A 276 0.89 20.28 10.19
N LYS A 277 1.06 21.04 11.27
CA LYS A 277 2.09 22.09 11.38
C LYS A 277 3.48 21.46 11.49
N ASN A 278 4.51 22.25 11.24
CA ASN A 278 5.91 21.77 11.26
C ASN A 278 6.27 21.01 12.55
N GLU A 279 5.90 21.53 13.72
CA GLU A 279 6.17 20.89 15.02
C GLU A 279 5.47 19.52 15.18
N GLU A 280 4.25 19.40 14.66
CA GLU A 280 3.47 18.15 14.69
C GLU A 280 4.06 17.13 13.71
N VAL A 281 4.48 17.57 12.51
CA VAL A 281 5.18 16.72 11.54
C VAL A 281 6.49 16.19 12.13
N LEU A 282 7.23 17.02 12.87
CA LEU A 282 8.42 16.58 13.60
C LEU A 282 8.11 15.54 14.66
N ALA A 283 7.00 15.67 15.40
CA ALA A 283 6.58 14.66 16.37
C ALA A 283 6.27 13.32 15.69
N VAL A 284 5.57 13.35 14.55
CA VAL A 284 5.33 12.15 13.71
C VAL A 284 6.65 11.54 13.25
N LEU A 285 7.59 12.35 12.77
CA LEU A 285 8.92 11.86 12.38
C LEU A 285 9.72 11.31 13.57
N GLY A 286 9.60 11.89 14.76
CA GLY A 286 10.19 11.35 15.98
C GLY A 286 9.68 9.95 16.30
N HIS A 287 8.37 9.70 16.11
CA HIS A 287 7.77 8.37 16.23
C HIS A 287 8.36 7.39 15.21
N GLU A 288 8.39 7.77 13.93
CA GLU A 288 8.93 6.94 12.85
C GLU A 288 10.42 6.62 13.06
N LEU A 289 11.22 7.62 13.42
CA LEU A 289 12.64 7.43 13.75
C LEU A 289 12.85 6.59 15.01
N GLY A 290 11.87 6.58 15.93
CA GLY A 290 11.82 5.66 17.06
C GLY A 290 11.80 4.19 16.63
N HIS A 291 11.05 3.84 15.57
CA HIS A 291 11.07 2.49 15.01
C HIS A 291 12.44 2.08 14.47
N TRP A 292 13.17 3.03 13.88
CA TRP A 292 14.55 2.79 13.47
C TRP A 292 15.48 2.62 14.68
N LYS A 293 15.44 3.55 15.66
CA LYS A 293 16.35 3.56 16.81
C LYS A 293 16.18 2.32 17.70
N LEU A 294 14.94 1.86 17.89
CA LEU A 294 14.60 0.66 18.67
C LEU A 294 14.75 -0.65 17.88
N GLY A 295 15.21 -0.57 16.61
CA GLY A 295 15.48 -1.72 15.76
C GLY A 295 14.23 -2.51 15.35
N HIS A 296 13.04 -1.91 15.35
CA HIS A 296 11.79 -2.60 15.00
C HIS A 296 11.84 -3.14 13.56
N THR A 297 12.39 -2.38 12.62
CA THR A 297 12.56 -2.84 11.22
C THR A 297 13.45 -4.09 11.15
N VAL A 298 14.56 -4.12 11.90
CA VAL A 298 15.47 -5.28 11.91
C VAL A 298 14.80 -6.49 12.55
N LYS A 299 14.09 -6.30 13.67
CA LYS A 299 13.30 -7.37 14.32
C LYS A 299 12.27 -7.96 13.35
N ASN A 300 11.53 -7.12 12.63
CA ASN A 300 10.54 -7.56 11.65
C ASN A 300 11.18 -8.37 10.50
N ILE A 301 12.34 -7.95 10.00
CA ILE A 301 13.09 -8.69 8.98
C ILE A 301 13.53 -10.06 9.53
N ILE A 302 14.08 -10.12 10.74
CA ILE A 302 14.51 -11.41 11.33
C ILE A 302 13.31 -12.34 11.53
N ILE A 303 12.19 -11.83 12.07
CA ILE A 303 10.97 -12.61 12.29
C ILE A 303 10.43 -13.14 10.97
N SER A 304 10.38 -12.33 9.91
CA SER A 304 9.91 -12.77 8.59
C SER A 304 10.82 -13.83 7.99
N GLN A 305 12.15 -13.67 8.07
CA GLN A 305 13.09 -14.67 7.55
C GLN A 305 13.06 -15.99 8.31
N VAL A 306 12.90 -15.97 9.64
CA VAL A 306 12.72 -17.19 10.44
C VAL A 306 11.40 -17.88 10.08
N SER A 307 10.35 -17.10 9.83
CA SER A 307 9.04 -17.65 9.42
C SER A 307 9.10 -18.29 8.03
N TYR A 308 9.77 -17.65 7.07
CA TYR A 308 10.01 -18.22 5.74
C TYR A 308 10.87 -19.47 5.78
N TYR A 309 11.95 -19.48 6.58
CA TYR A 309 12.77 -20.67 6.76
C TYR A 309 11.93 -21.84 7.29
N LYS A 310 11.11 -21.61 8.31
CA LYS A 310 10.20 -22.64 8.85
C LYS A 310 9.23 -23.14 7.79
N LEU A 311 8.65 -22.26 6.98
CA LEU A 311 7.71 -22.63 5.92
C LEU A 311 8.38 -23.53 4.88
N PHE A 312 9.57 -23.14 4.39
CA PHE A 312 10.33 -23.96 3.44
C PHE A 312 10.77 -25.31 4.05
N PHE A 313 11.18 -25.32 5.31
CA PHE A 313 11.54 -26.53 6.03
C PHE A 313 10.35 -27.49 6.19
N PHE A 314 9.19 -27.00 6.64
CA PHE A 314 7.98 -27.84 6.74
C PHE A 314 7.48 -28.33 5.39
N TRP A 315 7.73 -27.59 4.31
CA TRP A 315 7.40 -28.05 2.97
C TRP A 315 8.35 -29.14 2.45
N SER A 316 9.55 -29.27 3.02
CA SER A 316 10.49 -30.35 2.69
C SER A 316 10.26 -31.66 3.45
N ILE A 317 9.43 -31.64 4.50
CA ILE A 317 9.03 -32.82 5.28
C ILE A 317 7.80 -33.45 4.63
#